data_AF-A0A2N9DUI2-F1
#
_entry.id   AF-A0A2N9DUI2-F1
#
_cell.length_a   1.000
_cell.length_b   1.000
_cell.length_c   1.000
_cell.angle_alpha   90.00
_cell.angle_beta   90.00
_cell.angle_gamma   90.00
#
_symmetry.space_group_name_H-M   'P 1'
#
loop_
_entity.id
_entity.type
_entity.pdbx_description
1 polymer ?
#
loop_
_entity_poly.entity_id
_entity_poly.type
_entity_poly.pdbx_seq_one_letter_code
_entity_poly.pdbx_strand_id
1 'polypeptide(L)' 'MTFDNNGTQYRVLLDTNENLFIVSGLTAGQEATGATIEEALQKFESIL' A
#
# COMPACT_ATOMS: atom_id res chain seq x y z
N MET A 1 -3.25 -0.75 -9.08
CA MET A 1 -4.10 0.46 -9.02
C MET A 1 -3.29 1.59 -8.39
N THR A 2 -3.54 2.85 -8.73
CA THR A 2 -2.94 4.00 -8.04
C THR A 2 -4.06 4.85 -7.47
N PHE A 3 -3.90 5.35 -6.25
CA PHE A 3 -4.88 6.24 -5.62
C PHE A 3 -4.18 7.40 -4.91
N ASP A 4 -4.91 8.50 -4.75
CA ASP A 4 -4.48 9.67 -4.02
C ASP A 4 -5.18 9.71 -2.67
N ASN A 5 -4.43 9.93 -1.60
CA ASN A 5 -4.95 10.19 -0.27
C ASN A 5 -4.24 11.41 0.30
N ASN A 6 -5.00 12.49 0.53
CA ASN A 6 -4.50 13.78 1.02
C ASN A 6 -3.30 14.33 0.24
N GLY A 7 -3.27 14.17 -1.10
CA GLY A 7 -2.18 14.64 -1.95
C GLY A 7 -0.93 13.75 -1.93
N THR A 8 -0.98 12.62 -1.22
CA THR A 8 0.04 11.58 -1.31
C THR A 8 -0.48 10.47 -2.23
N GLN A 9 0.33 10.11 -3.23
CA GLN A 9 -0.01 9.07 -4.19
C GLN A 9 0.57 7.73 -3.77
N TYR A 10 -0.30 6.72 -3.78
CA TYR A 10 0.02 5.35 -3.42
C TYR A 10 -0.22 4.41 -4.60
N ARG A 11 0.58 3.35 -4.67
CA ARG A 11 0.38 2.23 -5.58
C ARG A 11 -0.12 1.03 -4.78
N VAL A 12 -1.14 0.37 -5.31
CA VAL A 12 -1.70 -0.87 -4.77
C VAL A 12 -1.51 -1.99 -5.77
N LEU A 13 -1.01 -3.12 -5.29
CA LEU A 13 -0.94 -4.39 -6.01
C LEU A 13 -1.66 -5.47 -5.18
N LEU A 14 -2.15 -6.50 -5.86
CA LEU A 14 -2.65 -7.72 -5.23
C LEU A 14 -1.62 -8.83 -5.54
N ASP A 15 -1.00 -9.39 -4.51
CA ASP A 15 -0.27 -10.64 -4.64
C ASP A 15 -1.28 -11.79 -4.60
N THR A 16 -1.47 -12.46 -5.73
CA THR A 16 -2.42 -13.57 -5.85
C THR A 16 -1.91 -14.87 -5.25
N ASN A 17 -0.60 -14.99 -4.97
CA ASN A 17 -0.02 -16.17 -4.34
C ASN A 17 -0.28 -16.17 -2.84
N GLU A 18 -0.09 -15.01 -2.21
CA GLU A 18 -0.32 -14.81 -0.78
C GLU A 18 -1.74 -14.29 -0.46
N ASN A 19 -2.46 -13.86 -1.49
CA ASN A 19 -3.78 -13.22 -1.39
C ASN A 19 -3.75 -11.97 -0.50
N LEU A 20 -2.71 -11.15 -0.66
CA LEU A 20 -2.45 -9.93 0.11
C LEU A 20 -2.41 -8.70 -0.79
N PHE A 21 -2.87 -7.58 -0.26
CA PHE A 21 -2.68 -6.27 -0.86
C PHE A 21 -1.34 -5.70 -0.44
N ILE A 22 -0.61 -5.15 -1.41
CA ILE A 22 0.66 -4.47 -1.24
C ILE A 22 0.42 -2.99 -1.53
N VAL A 23 0.73 -2.12 -0.57
CA VAL A 23 0.70 -0.66 -0.70
C VAL A 23 2.13 -0.14 -0.70
N SER A 24 2.49 0.67 -1.70
CA SER A 24 3.79 1.33 -1.79
C SER A 24 3.68 2.80 -2.16
N GLY A 25 4.62 3.60 -1.70
CA GLY A 25 4.78 4.98 -2.14
C GLY A 25 5.35 5.04 -3.57
N LEU A 26 5.04 6.09 -4.33
CA LEU A 26 5.61 6.25 -5.69
C LEU A 26 7.11 6.59 -5.70
N THR A 27 7.60 7.17 -4.61
CA THR A 27 8.99 7.68 -4.49
C THR A 27 9.81 6.94 -3.45
N ALA A 28 9.19 6.34 -2.44
CA ALA A 28 9.85 5.60 -1.39
C ALA A 28 9.80 4.10 -1.71
N GLY A 29 10.95 3.42 -1.70
CA GLY A 29 11.04 1.96 -1.82
C GLY A 29 10.51 1.19 -0.60
N GLN A 30 9.70 1.84 0.23
CA GLN A 30 8.98 1.22 1.32
C GLN A 30 7.66 0.68 0.78
N GLU A 31 7.23 -0.43 1.35
CA GLU A 31 5.94 -1.04 1.07
C GLU A 31 5.40 -1.69 2.35
N ALA A 32 4.09 -1.87 2.40
CA ALA A 32 3.42 -2.59 3.46
C ALA A 32 2.35 -3.51 2.88
N THR A 33 2.07 -4.61 3.58
CA THR A 33 1.12 -5.62 3.15
C THR A 33 -0.02 -5.82 4.14
N GLY A 34 -1.20 -6.16 3.63
CA GLY A 34 -2.40 -6.38 4.43
C GLY A 34 -3.41 -7.27 3.71
N ALA A 35 -4.32 -7.88 4.47
CA ALA A 35 -5.40 -8.68 3.90
C ALA A 35 -6.45 -7.81 3.19
N THR A 36 -6.50 -6.51 3.53
CA THR A 36 -7.25 -5.48 2.79
C THR A 36 -6.34 -4.30 2.43
N ILE A 37 -6.82 -3.43 1.53
CA ILE A 37 -6.10 -2.22 1.12
C ILE A 37 -5.96 -1.27 2.32
N GLU A 38 -6.99 -1.14 3.14
CA GLU A 38 -7.01 -0.29 4.33
C GLU A 38 -5.99 -0.75 5.37
N GLU A 39 -5.89 -2.05 5.60
CA GLU A 39 -4.90 -2.61 6.54
C GLU A 39 -3.47 -2.36 6.04
N ALA A 40 -3.23 -2.60 4.74
CA ALA A 40 -1.94 -2.33 4.11
C ALA A 40 -1.57 -0.85 4.16
N LEU A 41 -2.55 0.05 3.93
CA LEU A 41 -2.35 1.50 4.01
C LEU A 41 -2.05 1.94 5.45
N GLN A 42 -2.80 1.46 6.43
CA GLN A 42 -2.58 1.82 7.83
C GLN A 42 -1.20 1.38 8.33
N LYS A 43 -0.73 0.19 7.91
CA LYS A 43 0.64 -0.26 8.17
C LYS A 43 1.67 0.60 7.46
N PHE A 44 1.42 0.96 6.20
CA PHE A 44 2.30 1.83 5.43
C PHE A 44 2.47 3.21 6.09
N GLU A 45 1.36 3.82 6.52
CA GLU A 45 1.36 5.11 7.23
C GLU A 45 2.04 5.05 8.59
N SER A 46 2.12 3.85 9.21
CA SER A 46 2.87 3.65 10.46
C SER A 46 4.39 3.53 10.28
N ILE A 47 4.86 3.37 9.04
CA ILE A 47 6.28 3.22 8.67
C ILE A 47 6.90 4.55 8.20
N LEU A 48 6.06 5.50 7.76
CA LEU A 48 6.44 6.88 7.42
C LEU A 48 6.84 7.69 8.65
#